data_AF-A0A5C8I355-F1
#
_entry.id   AF-A0A5C8I355-F1
#
_cell.length_a   1.000
_cell.length_b   1.000
_cell.length_c   1.000
_cell.angle_alpha   90.00
_cell.angle_beta   90.00
_cell.angle_gamma   90.00
#
_symmetry.space_group_name_H-M   'P 1'
#
loop_
_entity.id
_entity.type
_entity.pdbx_description
1 polymer ?
#
loop_
_entity_poly.entity_id
_entity_poly.type
_entity_poly.pdbx_seq_one_letter_code
_entity_poly.pdbx_strand_id
1 'polypeptide(L)'
;MAFPHDDLIADELLKLLADQPDGRAHGPDTYEPLAKRFPELTEEDLASRVPTGERRWDSKVRFARLKLVNRGLVYPAKEGPSPQRGVWILTDPGMAVARGEAIENPTPADLSTGAEGIILGWNRSLWDGWDETYEGAINMVMAGATYETRWSVGSRVDVASGTDAWLLRQGGPYGIVGHGVVTSEPFEGEHFAKPGQTSRYVDVAFDVLLDEVDILSRDILEQAVPEVAWRYQFQSGNRIPAEINSQLVQLWNNHIS
;
A
#
# COMPACT_ATOMS: atom_id res chain seq x y z
N MET A 1 -4.58 23.44 2.29
CA MET A 1 -5.07 23.09 3.64
C MET A 1 -4.97 21.57 3.79
N ALA A 2 -5.02 21.02 5.00
CA ALA A 2 -4.84 19.59 5.20
C ALA A 2 -6.18 18.86 4.97
N PHE A 3 -6.17 17.81 4.15
CA PHE A 3 -7.29 16.87 4.09
C PHE A 3 -7.51 16.26 5.49
N PRO A 4 -8.74 15.79 5.80
CA PRO A 4 -8.99 15.03 7.02
C PRO A 4 -8.02 13.84 7.14
N HIS A 5 -7.71 13.45 8.38
CA HIS A 5 -6.85 12.30 8.61
C HIS A 5 -7.47 11.03 8.02
N ASP A 6 -6.66 10.16 7.44
CA ASP A 6 -7.16 9.04 6.64
C ASP A 6 -7.92 8.02 7.53
N ASP A 7 -7.57 7.88 8.82
CA ASP A 7 -8.38 7.14 9.80
C ASP A 7 -9.81 7.70 9.99
N LEU A 8 -9.99 9.02 10.04
CA LEU A 8 -11.32 9.62 10.13
C LEU A 8 -12.13 9.36 8.85
N ILE A 9 -11.46 9.42 7.69
CA ILE A 9 -12.07 9.08 6.40
C ILE A 9 -12.49 7.60 6.38
N ALA A 10 -11.66 6.69 6.91
CA ALA A 10 -11.95 5.26 7.00
C ALA A 10 -13.14 4.98 7.92
N ASP A 11 -13.20 5.61 9.10
CA ASP A 11 -14.30 5.44 10.04
C ASP A 11 -15.63 5.97 9.47
N GLU A 12 -15.61 7.11 8.79
CA GLU A 12 -16.82 7.64 8.13
C GLU A 12 -17.22 6.84 6.89
N LEU A 13 -16.26 6.30 6.13
CA LEU A 13 -16.53 5.39 5.02
C LEU A 13 -17.18 4.10 5.55
N LEU A 14 -16.69 3.54 6.65
CA LEU A 14 -17.25 2.36 7.28
C LEU A 14 -18.72 2.57 7.66
N LYS A 15 -19.03 3.70 8.31
CA LYS A 15 -20.41 4.08 8.64
C LYS A 15 -21.26 4.27 7.38
N LEU A 16 -20.73 4.95 6.37
CA LEU A 16 -21.43 5.19 5.10
C LEU A 16 -21.79 3.88 4.39
N LEU A 17 -20.89 2.89 4.39
CA LEU A 17 -21.16 1.57 3.83
C LEU A 17 -22.21 0.82 4.65
N ALA A 18 -22.18 0.93 5.98
CA ALA A 18 -23.16 0.29 6.86
C ALA A 18 -24.58 0.88 6.72
N ASP A 19 -24.69 2.16 6.33
CA ASP A 19 -25.96 2.80 6.00
C ASP A 19 -26.57 2.28 4.68
N GLN A 20 -25.79 1.60 3.85
CA GLN A 20 -26.28 1.00 2.59
C GLN A 20 -26.94 -0.37 2.83
N PRO A 21 -27.92 -0.76 1.97
CA PRO A 21 -28.46 -2.11 1.99
C PRO A 21 -27.34 -3.16 1.92
N ASP A 22 -27.40 -4.16 2.81
CA ASP A 22 -26.41 -5.25 2.89
C ASP A 22 -24.94 -4.81 3.06
N GLY A 23 -24.70 -3.60 3.58
CA GLY A 23 -23.35 -3.10 3.84
C GLY A 23 -22.50 -2.93 2.58
N ARG A 24 -23.12 -2.64 1.42
CA ARG A 24 -22.41 -2.60 0.12
C ARG A 24 -22.69 -1.33 -0.67
N ALA A 25 -21.67 -0.83 -1.35
CA ALA A 25 -21.77 0.31 -2.24
C ALA A 25 -20.82 0.17 -3.43
N HIS A 26 -21.17 0.79 -4.56
CA HIS A 26 -20.20 1.01 -5.63
C HIS A 26 -19.23 2.12 -5.19
N GLY A 27 -17.92 1.84 -5.17
CA GLY A 27 -16.89 2.69 -4.58
C GLY A 27 -16.94 4.15 -5.03
N PRO A 28 -16.91 4.44 -6.35
CA PRO A 28 -17.06 5.80 -6.87
C PRO A 28 -18.32 6.55 -6.39
N ASP A 29 -19.40 5.83 -6.13
CA ASP A 29 -20.67 6.42 -5.68
C ASP A 29 -20.60 6.85 -4.21
N THR A 30 -19.57 6.42 -3.47
CA THR A 30 -19.32 6.82 -2.08
C THR A 30 -18.58 8.15 -1.96
N TYR A 31 -17.88 8.61 -3.00
CA TYR A 31 -16.93 9.72 -2.88
C TYR A 31 -17.61 11.04 -2.51
N GLU A 32 -18.69 11.39 -3.19
CA GLU A 32 -19.43 12.64 -2.91
C GLU A 32 -20.22 12.57 -1.58
N PRO A 33 -20.97 11.49 -1.28
CA PRO A 33 -21.60 11.35 0.03
C PRO A 33 -20.62 11.37 1.20
N LEU A 34 -19.44 10.78 1.04
CA LEU A 34 -18.40 10.80 2.06
C LEU A 34 -17.81 12.20 2.23
N ALA A 35 -17.55 12.93 1.14
CA ALA A 35 -17.05 14.32 1.21
C ALA A 35 -18.00 15.22 2.04
N LYS A 36 -19.32 15.03 1.90
CA LYS A 36 -20.34 15.79 2.65
C LYS A 36 -20.28 15.57 4.16
N ARG A 37 -19.59 14.53 4.64
CA ARG A 37 -19.37 14.27 6.07
C ARG A 37 -18.23 15.11 6.67
N PHE A 38 -17.42 15.75 5.82
CA PHE A 38 -16.28 16.59 6.19
C PHE A 38 -16.52 18.04 5.74
N PRO A 39 -17.26 18.85 6.53
CA PRO A 39 -17.60 20.23 6.17
C PRO A 39 -16.37 21.16 6.00
N GLU A 40 -15.20 20.73 6.47
CA GLU A 40 -13.92 21.41 6.27
C GLU A 40 -13.38 21.30 4.84
N LEU A 41 -13.85 20.34 4.02
CA LEU A 41 -13.42 20.19 2.63
C LEU A 41 -14.03 21.30 1.77
N THR A 42 -13.16 22.07 1.12
CA THR A 42 -13.59 23.12 0.19
C THR A 42 -13.80 22.59 -1.23
N GLU A 43 -14.49 23.34 -2.08
CA GLU A 43 -14.60 23.01 -3.52
C GLU A 43 -13.23 22.96 -4.20
N GLU A 44 -12.28 23.79 -3.77
CA GLU A 44 -10.90 23.79 -4.27
C GLU A 44 -10.19 22.48 -3.90
N ASP A 45 -10.35 22.01 -2.65
CA ASP A 45 -9.76 20.73 -2.21
C ASP A 45 -10.35 19.55 -3.01
N LEU A 46 -11.67 19.53 -3.23
CA LEU A 46 -12.34 18.50 -4.02
C LEU A 46 -11.99 18.55 -5.52
N ALA A 47 -11.64 19.72 -6.04
CA ALA A 47 -11.17 19.90 -7.41
C ALA A 47 -9.67 19.61 -7.58
N SER A 48 -8.91 19.60 -6.49
CA SER A 48 -7.45 19.39 -6.51
C SER A 48 -7.09 18.00 -7.03
N ARG A 49 -5.97 17.91 -7.74
CA ARG A 49 -5.51 16.68 -8.39
C ARG A 49 -4.11 16.27 -7.95
N VAL A 50 -3.86 14.96 -7.98
CA VAL A 50 -2.51 14.38 -7.92
C VAL A 50 -1.84 14.52 -9.30
N PRO A 51 -0.50 14.39 -9.41
CA PRO A 51 0.21 14.51 -10.70
C PRO A 51 -0.30 13.58 -11.80
N THR A 52 -0.88 12.45 -11.42
CA THR A 52 -1.49 11.44 -12.30
C THR A 52 -2.81 11.92 -12.93
N GLY A 53 -3.31 13.09 -12.53
CA GLY A 53 -4.54 13.70 -13.04
C GLY A 53 -5.79 13.29 -12.30
N GLU A 54 -5.71 12.36 -11.35
CA GLU A 54 -6.82 11.98 -10.49
C GLU A 54 -7.12 13.04 -9.41
N ARG A 55 -8.37 13.11 -8.92
CA ARG A 55 -8.73 13.96 -7.78
C ARG A 55 -8.10 13.43 -6.50
N ARG A 56 -7.48 14.33 -5.71
CA ARG A 56 -6.84 13.95 -4.44
C ARG A 56 -7.81 13.28 -3.47
N TRP A 57 -9.05 13.78 -3.40
CA TRP A 57 -10.10 13.20 -2.58
C TRP A 57 -10.40 11.74 -2.94
N ASP A 58 -10.56 11.44 -4.22
CA ASP A 58 -10.84 10.08 -4.69
C ASP A 58 -9.72 9.09 -4.28
N SER A 59 -8.47 9.55 -4.32
CA SER A 59 -7.31 8.78 -3.83
C SER A 59 -7.41 8.53 -2.31
N LYS A 60 -7.71 9.59 -1.53
CA LYS A 60 -7.89 9.50 -0.07
C LYS A 60 -9.00 8.53 0.33
N VAL A 61 -10.15 8.55 -0.35
CA VAL A 61 -11.25 7.61 -0.07
C VAL A 61 -10.84 6.17 -0.37
N ARG A 62 -10.04 5.93 -1.41
CA ARG A 62 -9.53 4.58 -1.69
C ARG A 62 -8.49 4.12 -0.66
N PHE A 63 -7.65 5.00 -0.14
CA PHE A 63 -6.72 4.66 0.94
C PHE A 63 -7.48 4.29 2.21
N ALA A 64 -8.51 5.07 2.55
CA ALA A 64 -9.44 4.75 3.61
C ALA A 64 -10.07 3.36 3.42
N ARG A 65 -10.51 3.02 2.21
CA ARG A 65 -11.02 1.67 1.90
C ARG A 65 -9.95 0.58 2.07
N LEU A 66 -8.73 0.80 1.58
CA LEU A 66 -7.63 -0.17 1.70
C LEU A 66 -7.34 -0.50 3.17
N LYS A 67 -7.39 0.50 4.06
CA LYS A 67 -7.29 0.25 5.51
C LYS A 67 -8.39 -0.64 6.05
N LEU A 68 -9.63 -0.38 5.64
CA LEU A 68 -10.75 -1.20 6.08
C LEU A 68 -10.57 -2.65 5.60
N VAL A 69 -9.96 -2.87 4.42
CA VAL A 69 -9.57 -4.21 3.96
C VAL A 69 -8.49 -4.82 4.83
N ASN A 70 -7.40 -4.08 5.09
CA ASN A 70 -6.28 -4.57 5.90
C ASN A 70 -6.70 -4.88 7.34
N ARG A 71 -7.69 -4.16 7.87
CA ARG A 71 -8.34 -4.42 9.16
C ARG A 71 -9.42 -5.51 9.10
N GLY A 72 -9.62 -6.18 7.97
CA GLY A 72 -10.63 -7.22 7.80
C GLY A 72 -12.09 -6.74 7.95
N LEU A 73 -12.35 -5.43 7.82
CA LEU A 73 -13.68 -4.81 7.95
C LEU A 73 -14.40 -4.68 6.61
N VAL A 74 -13.66 -4.66 5.50
CA VAL A 74 -14.16 -4.67 4.12
C VAL A 74 -13.51 -5.84 3.38
N TYR A 75 -14.27 -6.54 2.54
CA TYR A 75 -13.69 -7.60 1.71
C TYR A 75 -12.68 -7.04 0.69
N PRO A 76 -11.60 -7.79 0.38
CA PRO A 76 -10.72 -7.51 -0.76
C PRO A 76 -11.49 -7.45 -2.10
N ALA A 77 -10.86 -6.93 -3.15
CA ALA A 77 -11.50 -6.95 -4.47
C ALA A 77 -11.78 -8.39 -4.89
N LYS A 78 -12.93 -8.61 -5.53
CA LYS A 78 -13.35 -9.93 -6.05
C LYS A 78 -13.62 -10.99 -4.96
N GLU A 79 -13.62 -10.60 -3.69
CA GLU A 79 -13.99 -11.45 -2.57
C GLU A 79 -15.33 -11.03 -1.94
N GLY A 80 -15.84 -11.88 -1.04
CA GLY A 80 -17.11 -11.66 -0.35
C GLY A 80 -18.34 -12.20 -1.09
N PRO A 81 -19.54 -11.94 -0.59
CA PRO A 81 -20.78 -12.49 -1.12
C PRO A 81 -21.20 -11.82 -2.45
N SER A 82 -21.10 -12.57 -3.54
CA SER A 82 -21.45 -12.14 -4.90
C SER A 82 -20.67 -10.90 -5.36
N PRO A 83 -19.33 -11.01 -5.49
CA PRO A 83 -18.47 -9.87 -5.75
C PRO A 83 -18.74 -9.28 -7.13
N GLN A 84 -18.81 -7.95 -7.19
CA GLN A 84 -18.95 -7.20 -8.43
C GLN A 84 -17.81 -6.18 -8.55
N ARG A 85 -17.36 -5.91 -9.77
CA ARG A 85 -16.28 -4.96 -10.02
C ARG A 85 -16.67 -3.59 -9.46
N GLY A 86 -15.79 -3.00 -8.65
CA GLY A 86 -15.99 -1.67 -8.07
C GLY A 86 -16.96 -1.63 -6.89
N VAL A 87 -17.57 -2.76 -6.48
CA VAL A 87 -18.43 -2.82 -5.30
C VAL A 87 -17.61 -3.16 -4.07
N TRP A 88 -17.76 -2.35 -3.02
CA TRP A 88 -17.16 -2.55 -1.70
C TRP A 88 -18.21 -3.14 -0.77
N ILE A 89 -17.80 -4.14 0.02
CA ILE A 89 -18.71 -4.94 0.85
C ILE A 89 -18.12 -5.04 2.24
N LEU A 90 -18.90 -4.69 3.25
CA LEU A 90 -18.53 -4.90 4.66
C LEU A 90 -18.49 -6.39 4.99
N THR A 91 -17.53 -6.77 5.83
CA THR A 91 -17.51 -8.06 6.51
C THR A 91 -18.44 -8.04 7.72
N ASP A 92 -18.70 -9.20 8.33
CA ASP A 92 -19.46 -9.26 9.60
C ASP A 92 -18.77 -8.43 10.71
N PRO A 93 -17.43 -8.52 10.92
CA PRO A 93 -16.71 -7.59 11.81
C PRO A 93 -16.88 -6.11 11.43
N GLY A 94 -16.80 -5.77 10.14
CA GLY A 94 -17.00 -4.40 9.68
C GLY A 94 -18.38 -3.85 10.01
N MET A 95 -19.42 -4.68 9.86
CA MET A 95 -20.79 -4.33 10.23
C MET A 95 -20.95 -4.12 11.74
N ALA A 96 -20.31 -4.95 12.57
CA ALA A 96 -20.31 -4.81 14.02
C ALA A 96 -19.64 -3.50 14.47
N VAL A 97 -18.46 -3.19 13.93
CA VAL A 97 -17.73 -1.95 14.26
C VAL A 97 -18.51 -0.71 13.85
N ALA A 98 -19.13 -0.72 12.67
CA ALA A 98 -19.95 0.39 12.21
C ALA A 98 -21.11 0.71 13.17
N ARG A 99 -21.59 -0.30 13.92
CA ARG A 99 -22.65 -0.18 14.94
C ARG A 99 -22.14 0.21 16.33
N GLY A 100 -20.83 0.43 16.48
CA GLY A 100 -20.19 0.79 17.74
C GLY A 100 -19.84 -0.40 18.62
N GLU A 101 -19.84 -1.62 18.07
CA GLU A 101 -19.35 -2.79 18.81
C GLU A 101 -17.82 -2.76 18.83
N ALA A 102 -17.24 -2.94 20.02
CA ALA A 102 -15.79 -3.11 20.15
C ALA A 102 -15.42 -4.51 19.65
N ILE A 103 -14.71 -4.57 18.52
CA ILE A 103 -13.96 -5.78 18.18
C ILE A 103 -12.58 -5.69 18.83
N GLU A 104 -12.06 -6.84 19.28
CA GLU A 104 -10.61 -6.99 19.33
C GLU A 104 -10.11 -6.69 17.93
N ASN A 105 -9.28 -5.66 17.78
CA ASN A 105 -8.71 -5.32 16.48
C ASN A 105 -8.15 -6.62 15.88
N PRO A 106 -8.68 -7.12 14.75
CA PRO A 106 -7.94 -8.10 13.99
C PRO A 106 -6.63 -7.39 13.65
N THR A 107 -5.54 -7.91 14.20
CA THR A 107 -4.19 -7.60 13.76
C THR A 107 -4.23 -7.55 12.22
N PRO A 108 -3.71 -6.48 11.58
CA PRO A 108 -3.58 -6.45 10.12
C PRO A 108 -3.08 -7.82 9.67
N ALA A 109 -3.81 -8.46 8.75
CA ALA A 109 -3.59 -9.85 8.33
C ALA A 109 -2.09 -10.18 8.40
N ASP A 110 -1.71 -10.88 9.46
CA ASP A 110 -0.34 -11.22 9.88
C ASP A 110 0.78 -10.51 9.09
N LEU A 111 0.95 -9.19 9.28
CA LEU A 111 2.26 -8.59 9.05
C LEU A 111 3.15 -9.14 10.17
N SER A 112 3.70 -10.32 9.91
CA SER A 112 4.55 -11.10 10.81
C SER A 112 5.43 -10.18 11.64
N THR A 113 5.16 -10.10 12.95
CA THR A 113 5.96 -9.32 13.92
C THR A 113 7.32 -9.97 14.20
N GLY A 114 7.92 -10.63 13.19
CA GLY A 114 9.20 -11.31 13.26
C GLY A 114 9.83 -11.64 11.89
N ALA A 115 9.23 -11.21 10.77
CA ALA A 115 9.84 -11.38 9.46
C ALA A 115 10.98 -10.39 9.22
N GLU A 116 12.02 -10.82 8.52
CA GLU A 116 13.03 -9.92 7.99
C GLU A 116 12.44 -9.09 6.83
N GLY A 117 13.04 -7.94 6.57
CA GLY A 117 12.68 -7.10 5.43
C GLY A 117 13.75 -7.12 4.34
N ILE A 118 13.37 -6.73 3.13
CA ILE A 118 14.27 -6.50 2.02
C ILE A 118 13.90 -5.22 1.28
N ILE A 119 14.92 -4.43 0.93
CA ILE A 119 14.74 -3.19 0.19
C ILE A 119 14.78 -3.49 -1.31
N LEU A 120 13.74 -3.08 -2.02
CA LEU A 120 13.60 -3.15 -3.46
C LEU A 120 13.74 -1.74 -4.03
N GLY A 121 14.84 -1.46 -4.73
CA GLY A 121 15.09 -0.15 -5.33
C GLY A 121 14.33 0.05 -6.63
N TRP A 122 13.67 1.19 -6.77
CA TRP A 122 12.99 1.61 -7.99
C TRP A 122 13.35 3.05 -8.37
N ASN A 123 13.92 3.23 -9.56
CA ASN A 123 14.17 4.54 -10.14
C ASN A 123 13.35 4.70 -11.41
N ARG A 124 12.25 5.46 -11.33
CA ARG A 124 11.33 5.70 -12.44
C ARG A 124 12.00 6.27 -13.69
N SER A 125 13.02 7.12 -13.54
CA SER A 125 13.71 7.71 -14.69
C SER A 125 14.60 6.71 -15.43
N LEU A 126 14.92 5.57 -14.82
CA LEU A 126 15.78 4.54 -15.40
C LEU A 126 15.04 3.24 -15.71
N TRP A 127 14.04 2.88 -14.89
CA TRP A 127 13.42 1.56 -14.83
C TRP A 127 11.90 1.67 -14.61
N ASP A 128 11.16 2.20 -15.59
CA ASP A 128 9.68 2.29 -15.55
C ASP A 128 9.01 1.08 -16.22
N GLY A 129 9.42 -0.12 -15.81
CA GLY A 129 9.05 -1.39 -16.45
C GLY A 129 7.80 -2.07 -15.90
N TRP A 130 6.87 -1.31 -15.30
CA TRP A 130 5.59 -1.83 -14.83
C TRP A 130 4.74 -2.33 -16.01
N ASP A 131 3.93 -3.38 -15.84
CA ASP A 131 3.21 -4.04 -16.95
C ASP A 131 2.29 -3.07 -17.74
N GLU A 132 1.69 -2.10 -17.05
CA GLU A 132 0.99 -0.98 -17.68
C GLU A 132 1.66 0.36 -17.31
N THR A 133 1.53 0.75 -16.05
CA THR A 133 2.14 1.94 -15.43
C THR A 133 2.23 1.70 -13.92
N TYR A 134 3.09 2.45 -13.23
CA TYR A 134 3.13 2.44 -11.77
C TYR A 134 1.76 2.84 -11.18
N GLU A 135 1.10 3.83 -11.78
CA GLU A 135 -0.23 4.28 -11.38
C GLU A 135 -1.31 3.21 -11.58
N GLY A 136 -1.19 2.40 -12.64
CA GLY A 136 -2.03 1.22 -12.85
C GLY A 136 -1.87 0.19 -11.73
N ALA A 137 -0.63 -0.05 -11.31
CA ALA A 137 -0.33 -0.93 -10.18
C ALA A 137 -0.91 -0.37 -8.86
N ILE A 138 -0.77 0.94 -8.60
CA ILE A 138 -1.43 1.60 -7.46
C ILE A 138 -2.94 1.36 -7.52
N ASN A 139 -3.58 1.61 -8.66
CA ASN A 139 -5.03 1.42 -8.80
C ASN A 139 -5.47 -0.03 -8.57
N MET A 140 -4.67 -1.01 -9.01
CA MET A 140 -4.92 -2.43 -8.76
C MET A 140 -4.83 -2.75 -7.27
N VAL A 141 -3.80 -2.26 -6.59
CA VAL A 141 -3.59 -2.47 -5.15
C VAL A 141 -4.66 -1.78 -4.32
N MET A 142 -5.03 -0.56 -4.69
CA MET A 142 -6.11 0.22 -4.06
C MET A 142 -7.48 -0.42 -4.25
N ALA A 143 -7.68 -1.16 -5.36
CA ALA A 143 -8.85 -1.99 -5.53
C ALA A 143 -8.87 -3.20 -4.58
N GLY A 144 -7.78 -3.49 -3.86
CA GLY A 144 -7.64 -4.60 -2.91
C GLY A 144 -7.27 -5.92 -3.58
N ALA A 145 -6.55 -5.84 -4.70
CA ALA A 145 -5.79 -6.97 -5.22
C ALA A 145 -4.30 -6.79 -4.83
N THR A 146 -3.49 -7.83 -4.93
CA THR A 146 -2.04 -7.68 -4.89
C THR A 146 -1.49 -7.42 -6.30
N TYR A 147 -0.43 -6.63 -6.42
CA TYR A 147 0.32 -6.52 -7.68
C TYR A 147 1.51 -7.48 -7.64
N GLU A 148 1.40 -8.57 -8.40
CA GLU A 148 2.44 -9.60 -8.50
C GLU A 148 3.46 -9.23 -9.58
N THR A 149 4.74 -9.24 -9.22
CA THR A 149 5.82 -8.99 -10.17
C THR A 149 7.13 -9.64 -9.69
N ARG A 150 8.06 -9.84 -10.62
CA ARG A 150 9.42 -10.27 -10.27
C ARG A 150 10.28 -9.04 -10.01
N TRP A 151 11.11 -9.09 -8.97
CA TRP A 151 12.04 -8.01 -8.65
C TRP A 151 13.47 -8.52 -8.56
N SER A 152 14.43 -7.80 -9.17
CA SER A 152 15.84 -8.16 -9.03
C SER A 152 16.29 -7.92 -7.59
N VAL A 153 16.94 -8.91 -7.00
CA VAL A 153 17.63 -8.82 -5.69
C VAL A 153 19.15 -8.84 -5.87
N GLY A 154 19.62 -8.44 -7.05
CA GLY A 154 21.03 -8.40 -7.40
C GLY A 154 21.66 -9.79 -7.39
N SER A 155 22.54 -10.03 -6.41
CA SER A 155 23.26 -11.30 -6.24
C SER A 155 22.79 -12.13 -5.04
N ARG A 156 21.77 -11.66 -4.29
CA ARG A 156 21.29 -12.31 -3.07
C ARG A 156 20.69 -13.69 -3.35
N VAL A 157 20.93 -14.63 -2.44
CA VAL A 157 20.51 -16.04 -2.54
C VAL A 157 19.69 -16.49 -1.34
N ASP A 158 19.58 -15.64 -0.33
CA ASP A 158 19.09 -15.91 1.02
C ASP A 158 17.92 -14.99 1.37
N VAL A 159 16.93 -14.94 0.47
CA VAL A 159 15.67 -14.23 0.66
C VAL A 159 14.56 -15.26 0.75
N ALA A 160 14.02 -15.45 1.95
CA ALA A 160 12.98 -16.45 2.17
C ALA A 160 11.62 -15.94 1.67
N SER A 161 10.77 -16.86 1.21
CA SER A 161 9.34 -16.56 1.05
C SER A 161 8.75 -16.09 2.39
N GLY A 162 7.90 -15.07 2.37
CA GLY A 162 7.37 -14.40 3.55
C GLY A 162 8.22 -13.23 4.07
N THR A 163 9.34 -12.88 3.42
CA THR A 163 10.12 -11.66 3.74
C THR A 163 9.33 -10.41 3.32
N ASP A 164 9.30 -9.38 4.16
CA ASP A 164 8.66 -8.10 3.81
C ASP A 164 9.46 -7.39 2.72
N ALA A 165 8.77 -6.91 1.69
CA ALA A 165 9.35 -6.27 0.52
C ALA A 165 9.04 -4.77 0.51
N TRP A 166 10.05 -3.95 0.77
CA TRP A 166 9.93 -2.49 0.87
C TRP A 166 10.35 -1.82 -0.43
N LEU A 167 9.41 -1.21 -1.14
CA LEU A 167 9.68 -0.50 -2.39
C LEU A 167 10.23 0.90 -2.11
N LEU A 168 11.52 1.09 -2.39
CA LEU A 168 12.23 2.34 -2.20
C LEU A 168 12.34 3.12 -3.51
N ARG A 169 11.68 4.28 -3.57
CA ARG A 169 11.81 5.21 -4.68
C ARG A 169 13.17 5.91 -4.64
N GLN A 170 13.89 5.87 -5.75
CA GLN A 170 15.23 6.45 -5.95
C GLN A 170 15.24 7.41 -7.14
N GLY A 171 16.14 8.39 -7.17
CA GLY A 171 16.24 9.35 -8.29
C GLY A 171 15.29 10.55 -8.19
N GLY A 172 14.56 10.68 -7.09
CA GLY A 172 13.71 11.83 -6.77
C GLY A 172 12.24 11.60 -7.11
N PRO A 173 11.31 11.81 -6.15
CA PRO A 173 11.54 11.93 -4.70
C PRO A 173 12.15 10.65 -4.09
N TYR A 174 12.60 10.69 -2.83
CA TYR A 174 13.28 9.56 -2.18
C TYR A 174 12.57 9.13 -0.90
N GLY A 175 12.31 7.83 -0.76
CA GLY A 175 11.57 7.27 0.36
C GLY A 175 10.83 5.99 -0.01
N ILE A 176 10.10 5.42 0.95
CA ILE A 176 9.33 4.19 0.72
C ILE A 176 7.98 4.55 0.12
N VAL A 177 7.64 3.90 -0.99
CA VAL A 177 6.39 4.08 -1.73
C VAL A 177 5.58 2.79 -1.81
N GLY A 178 6.00 1.71 -1.16
CA GLY A 178 5.24 0.48 -1.20
C GLY A 178 5.71 -0.58 -0.24
N HIS A 179 4.79 -1.48 0.05
CA HIS A 179 4.96 -2.68 0.84
C HIS A 179 4.39 -3.88 0.07
N GLY A 180 4.99 -5.04 0.28
CA GLY A 180 4.56 -6.31 -0.26
C GLY A 180 5.26 -7.45 0.45
N VAL A 181 5.03 -8.68 -0.03
CA VAL A 181 5.64 -9.88 0.53
C VAL A 181 6.34 -10.66 -0.57
N VAL A 182 7.54 -11.16 -0.30
CA VAL A 182 8.24 -12.10 -1.18
C VAL A 182 7.49 -13.42 -1.21
N THR A 183 7.13 -13.90 -2.40
CA THR A 183 6.31 -15.12 -2.57
C THR A 183 7.10 -16.32 -3.11
N SER A 184 8.35 -16.12 -3.53
CA SER A 184 9.22 -17.19 -4.05
C SER A 184 10.57 -17.26 -3.32
N GLU A 185 11.24 -18.41 -3.46
CA GLU A 185 12.69 -18.49 -3.26
C GLU A 185 13.44 -17.75 -4.39
N PRO A 186 14.71 -17.34 -4.20
CA PRO A 186 15.47 -16.65 -5.23
C PRO A 186 15.76 -17.54 -6.44
N PHE A 187 15.56 -17.02 -7.64
CA PHE A 187 15.83 -17.72 -8.89
C PHE A 187 16.64 -16.87 -9.86
N GLU A 188 17.31 -17.52 -10.81
CA GLU A 188 18.11 -16.84 -11.82
C GLU A 188 17.27 -16.50 -13.06
N GLY A 189 17.52 -15.32 -13.62
CA GLY A 189 16.94 -14.87 -14.88
C GLY A 189 17.90 -13.97 -15.63
N GLU A 190 17.52 -13.58 -16.84
CA GLU A 190 18.29 -12.59 -17.61
C GLU A 190 18.36 -11.25 -16.86
N HIS A 191 19.52 -10.60 -16.88
CA HIS A 191 19.76 -9.35 -16.15
C HIS A 191 18.97 -8.20 -16.78
N PHE A 192 18.12 -7.54 -15.98
CA PHE A 192 17.17 -6.50 -16.40
C PHE A 192 17.77 -5.37 -17.27
N ALA A 193 19.03 -4.98 -17.03
CA ALA A 193 19.72 -3.94 -17.79
C ALA A 193 20.94 -4.40 -18.64
N LYS A 194 21.28 -5.69 -18.66
CA LYS A 194 22.53 -6.17 -19.29
C LYS A 194 22.27 -7.47 -20.07
N PRO A 195 21.94 -7.38 -21.37
CA PRO A 195 21.66 -8.55 -22.20
C PRO A 195 22.80 -9.58 -22.13
N GLY A 196 22.43 -10.86 -21.99
CA GLY A 196 23.39 -11.97 -21.89
C GLY A 196 24.11 -12.12 -20.54
N GLN A 197 23.81 -11.27 -19.55
CA GLN A 197 24.18 -11.51 -18.15
C GLN A 197 22.98 -12.06 -17.39
N THR A 198 23.23 -12.73 -16.26
CA THR A 198 22.18 -13.20 -15.35
C THR A 198 22.10 -12.31 -14.10
N SER A 199 20.92 -12.25 -13.51
CA SER A 199 20.67 -11.65 -12.19
C SER A 199 19.74 -12.57 -11.41
N ARG A 200 19.68 -12.36 -10.09
CA ARG A 200 18.73 -13.06 -9.23
C ARG A 200 17.48 -12.24 -9.01
N TYR A 201 16.37 -12.94 -8.98
CA TYR A 201 15.03 -12.41 -8.82
C TYR A 201 14.32 -13.15 -7.71
N VAL A 202 13.33 -12.47 -7.14
CA VAL A 202 12.25 -13.07 -6.36
C VAL A 202 10.94 -12.60 -6.93
N ASP A 203 9.89 -13.40 -6.78
CA ASP A 203 8.52 -12.93 -7.00
C ASP A 203 8.03 -12.20 -5.74
N VAL A 204 7.30 -11.12 -5.96
CA VAL A 204 6.80 -10.21 -4.92
C VAL A 204 5.34 -9.92 -5.20
N ALA A 205 4.51 -9.97 -4.15
CA ALA A 205 3.13 -9.51 -4.18
C ALA A 205 3.03 -8.20 -3.39
N PHE A 206 2.94 -7.06 -4.08
CA PHE A 206 2.72 -5.76 -3.44
C PHE A 206 1.27 -5.64 -2.96
N ASP A 207 1.09 -5.30 -1.69
CA ASP A 207 -0.21 -5.14 -1.01
C ASP A 207 -0.55 -3.67 -0.71
N VAL A 208 0.45 -2.78 -0.75
CA VAL A 208 0.29 -1.32 -0.66
C VAL A 208 1.28 -0.65 -1.61
N LEU A 209 0.79 0.25 -2.45
CA LEU A 209 1.60 1.15 -3.28
C LEU A 209 1.05 2.58 -3.14
N LEU A 210 1.94 3.55 -2.96
CA LEU A 210 1.63 4.96 -2.75
C LEU A 210 1.98 5.79 -3.98
N ASP A 211 1.24 6.87 -4.21
CA ASP A 211 1.68 7.94 -5.09
C ASP A 211 2.98 8.56 -4.54
N GLU A 212 3.84 9.07 -5.42
CA GLU A 212 5.09 9.73 -5.02
C GLU A 212 4.86 10.96 -4.13
N VAL A 213 3.68 11.57 -4.17
CA VAL A 213 3.31 12.68 -3.26
C VAL A 213 3.02 12.22 -1.83
N ASP A 214 2.65 10.95 -1.64
CA ASP A 214 2.32 10.36 -0.34
C ASP A 214 3.49 9.53 0.22
N ILE A 215 4.68 9.65 -0.38
CA ILE A 215 5.88 8.90 -0.02
C ILE A 215 6.25 9.02 1.47
N LEU A 216 6.60 7.88 2.09
CA LEU A 216 7.25 7.89 3.41
C LEU A 216 8.68 8.40 3.22
N SER A 217 8.86 9.69 3.44
CA SER A 217 10.07 10.42 3.06
C SER A 217 11.33 9.91 3.78
N ARG A 218 12.48 10.04 3.12
CA ARG A 218 13.79 9.74 3.72
C ARG A 218 14.01 10.42 5.07
N ASP A 219 13.59 11.67 5.22
CA ASP A 219 13.86 12.44 6.44
C ASP A 219 13.10 11.85 7.64
N ILE A 220 11.90 11.29 7.42
CA ILE A 220 11.16 10.54 8.44
C ILE A 220 11.84 9.19 8.71
N LEU A 221 12.23 8.47 7.67
CA LEU A 221 12.91 7.18 7.78
C LEU A 221 14.23 7.28 8.57
N GLU A 222 15.04 8.31 8.32
CA GLU A 222 16.29 8.57 9.04
C GLU A 222 16.09 8.91 10.51
N GLN A 223 14.93 9.46 10.88
CA GLN A 223 14.60 9.77 12.27
C GLN A 223 14.03 8.57 13.01
N ALA A 224 13.14 7.81 12.37
CA ALA A 224 12.38 6.75 13.01
C ALA A 224 13.02 5.36 12.92
N VAL A 225 13.83 5.09 11.89
CA VAL A 225 14.55 3.82 11.69
C VAL A 225 16.00 4.10 11.26
N PRO A 226 16.81 4.76 12.12
CA PRO A 226 18.16 5.21 11.78
C PRO A 226 19.16 4.07 11.54
N GLU A 227 18.87 2.85 11.98
CA GLU A 227 19.72 1.68 11.83
C GLU A 227 19.85 1.24 10.36
N VAL A 228 18.85 1.58 9.54
CA VAL A 228 18.94 1.40 8.09
C VAL A 228 19.68 2.58 7.49
N ALA A 229 20.76 2.30 6.78
CA ALA A 229 21.57 3.32 6.12
C ALA A 229 20.88 3.87 4.87
N TRP A 230 19.77 4.61 5.02
CA TRP A 230 18.88 5.04 3.94
C TRP A 230 19.57 5.76 2.78
N ARG A 231 20.64 6.53 3.05
CA ARG A 231 21.42 7.22 1.99
C ARG A 231 22.26 6.31 1.11
N TYR A 232 22.45 5.06 1.53
CA TYR A 232 23.35 4.11 0.89
C TYR A 232 22.60 2.93 0.24
N GLN A 233 21.27 3.04 0.14
CA GLN A 233 20.43 2.05 -0.52
C GLN A 233 20.40 2.34 -2.03
N PHE A 234 21.44 1.90 -2.74
CA PHE A 234 21.60 2.10 -4.19
C PHE A 234 21.21 0.89 -5.04
N GLN A 235 21.05 -0.28 -4.43
CA GLN A 235 20.73 -1.53 -5.08
C GLN A 235 19.62 -2.22 -4.31
N SER A 236 18.80 -2.99 -5.03
CA SER A 236 17.84 -3.91 -4.41
C SER A 236 18.56 -5.04 -3.70
N GLY A 237 17.87 -5.65 -2.73
CA GLY A 237 18.33 -6.85 -2.04
C GLY A 237 19.06 -6.57 -0.72
N ASN A 238 19.05 -5.33 -0.23
CA ASN A 238 19.60 -5.04 1.10
C ASN A 238 18.61 -5.50 2.17
N ARG A 239 19.08 -6.35 3.09
CA ARG A 239 18.28 -6.94 4.16
C ARG A 239 18.08 -5.96 5.31
N ILE A 240 16.91 -6.03 5.92
CA ILE A 240 16.54 -5.37 7.17
C ILE A 240 16.31 -6.49 8.20
N PRO A 241 17.09 -6.56 9.29
CA PRO A 241 16.87 -7.55 10.34
C PRO A 241 15.46 -7.45 10.94
N ALA A 242 14.87 -8.57 11.35
CA ALA A 242 13.48 -8.63 11.82
C ALA A 242 13.13 -7.61 12.93
N GLU A 243 14.05 -7.37 13.87
CA GLU A 243 13.88 -6.37 14.93
C GLU A 243 13.72 -4.95 14.37
N ILE A 244 14.56 -4.58 13.40
CA ILE A 244 14.52 -3.26 12.74
C ILE A 244 13.32 -3.18 11.78
N ASN A 245 13.02 -4.28 11.10
CA ASN A 245 11.88 -4.38 10.20
C ASN A 245 10.56 -4.16 10.95
N SER A 246 10.44 -4.68 12.18
CA SER A 246 9.27 -4.45 13.03
C SER A 246 9.03 -2.95 13.31
N GLN A 247 10.10 -2.16 13.47
CA GLN A 247 9.98 -0.70 13.62
C GLN A 247 9.52 -0.03 12.32
N LEU A 248 10.03 -0.48 11.17
CA LEU A 248 9.63 0.01 9.86
C LEU A 248 8.17 -0.33 9.54
N VAL A 249 7.69 -1.54 9.87
CA VAL A 249 6.28 -1.94 9.76
C VAL A 249 5.39 -1.01 10.60
N GLN A 250 5.78 -0.72 11.85
CA GLN A 250 5.01 0.21 12.69
C GLN A 250 4.98 1.61 12.12
N LEU A 251 6.12 2.13 11.66
CA LEU A 251 6.20 3.43 11.02
C LEU A 251 5.35 3.50 9.75
N TRP A 252 5.41 2.46 8.92
CA TRP A 252 4.65 2.35 7.69
C TRP A 252 3.16 2.34 7.97
N ASN A 253 2.70 1.50 8.90
CA ASN A 253 1.30 1.42 9.30
C ASN A 253 0.81 2.78 9.80
N ASN A 254 1.59 3.48 10.63
CA ASN A 254 1.25 4.83 11.09
C ASN A 254 1.22 5.87 9.96
N HIS A 255 2.08 5.73 8.95
CA HIS A 255 2.17 6.65 7.82
C HIS A 255 1.02 6.47 6.83
N ILE A 256 0.57 5.23 6.63
CA ILE A 256 -0.57 4.95 5.76
C ILE A 256 -1.90 5.03 6.50
N SER A 257 -1.91 5.06 7.85
CA SER A 257 -3.02 5.41 8.77
C SER A 257 -3.46 6.88 8.67
#